data_AF-A0A8X6Y2C3-F1
#
_entry.id   AF-A0A8X6Y2C3-F1
#
_cell.length_a   1.000
_cell.length_b   1.000
_cell.length_c   1.000
_cell.angle_alpha   90.00
_cell.angle_beta   90.00
_cell.angle_gamma   90.00
#
_symmetry.space_group_name_H-M   'P 1'
#
loop_
_entity.id
_entity.type
_entity.pdbx_description
1 polymer ?
#
loop_
_entity_poly.entity_id
_entity_poly.type
_entity_poly.pdbx_seq_one_letter_code
_entity_poly.pdbx_strand_id
1 'polypeptide(L)'
;MSVLFFHVMRYKVLSPKDPANDRFILSKGHAAPILYAAWAETGLFSVDDLLNLRKIDSDLEGHPTPRLSFIDIATGSLGQGLSCAAGMAYVGKYIEKAR
;
A
#
# COMPACT_ATOMS: atom_id res chain seq x y z
N MET A 1 -3.07 -11.42 4.57
CA MET A 1 -2.48 -10.80 3.36
C MET A 1 -2.62 -11.67 2.12
N SER A 2 -2.18 -12.93 2.13
CA SER A 2 -2.23 -13.82 0.95
C SER A 2 -3.56 -13.82 0.19
N VAL A 3 -4.68 -14.18 0.84
CA VAL A 3 -6.00 -14.20 0.16
C VAL A 3 -6.37 -12.85 -0.45
N LEU A 4 -6.20 -11.76 0.32
CA LEU A 4 -6.53 -10.42 -0.17
C LEU A 4 -5.66 -10.04 -1.38
N PHE A 5 -4.34 -10.17 -1.30
CA PHE A 5 -3.42 -9.69 -2.34
C PHE A 5 -3.40 -10.57 -3.58
N PHE A 6 -3.57 -11.89 -3.46
CA PHE A 6 -3.36 -12.81 -4.58
C PHE A 6 -4.66 -13.32 -5.20
N HIS A 7 -5.80 -13.13 -4.53
CA HIS A 7 -7.08 -13.68 -5.00
C HIS A 7 -8.25 -12.68 -5.03
N VAL A 8 -8.22 -11.60 -4.25
CA VAL A 8 -9.39 -10.70 -4.10
C VAL A 8 -9.13 -9.30 -4.66
N MET A 9 -8.02 -8.69 -4.27
CA MET A 9 -7.68 -7.30 -4.62
C MET A 9 -7.32 -7.20 -6.10
N ARG A 10 -7.91 -6.23 -6.81
CA ARG A 10 -7.62 -5.96 -8.22
C ARG A 10 -6.61 -4.83 -8.33
N TYR A 11 -5.44 -5.12 -8.88
CA TYR A 11 -4.40 -4.13 -9.08
C TYR A 11 -3.45 -4.59 -10.18
N LYS A 12 -2.73 -3.63 -10.78
CA LYS A 12 -1.66 -3.90 -11.74
C LYS A 12 -0.31 -3.78 -11.05
N VAL A 13 0.45 -4.87 -10.99
CA VAL A 13 1.79 -4.89 -10.36
C VAL A 13 2.69 -3.83 -10.97
N LEU A 14 2.80 -3.79 -12.30
CA LEU A 14 3.65 -2.81 -13.01
C LEU A 14 3.04 -1.39 -13.08
N SER A 15 1.85 -1.18 -12.52
CA SER A 15 1.21 0.14 -12.46
C SER A 15 0.44 0.32 -11.13
N PRO A 16 1.14 0.38 -9.97
CA PRO A 16 0.48 0.42 -8.67
C PRO A 16 -0.43 1.63 -8.47
N LYS A 17 -0.14 2.75 -9.14
CA LYS A 17 -0.92 4.00 -9.06
C LYS A 17 -2.10 4.07 -10.02
N ASP A 18 -2.36 3.03 -10.82
CA ASP A 18 -3.48 3.03 -11.77
C ASP A 18 -4.80 3.41 -11.04
N PRO A 19 -5.53 4.43 -11.53
CA PRO A 19 -6.78 4.88 -10.92
C PRO A 19 -7.85 3.79 -10.80
N ALA A 20 -7.80 2.75 -11.64
CA ALA A 20 -8.72 1.63 -11.62
C ALA A 20 -8.34 0.51 -10.62
N ASN A 21 -7.18 0.60 -9.97
CA ASN A 21 -6.80 -0.35 -8.92
C ASN A 21 -7.66 -0.16 -7.67
N ASP A 22 -7.97 -1.27 -7.00
CA ASP A 22 -8.41 -1.22 -5.61
C ASP A 22 -7.29 -0.62 -4.74
N ARG A 23 -7.66 0.23 -3.77
CA ARG A 23 -6.71 0.91 -2.88
C ARG A 23 -6.52 0.10 -1.60
N PHE A 24 -5.27 -0.11 -1.19
CA PHE A 24 -4.94 -0.81 0.04
C PHE A 24 -4.23 0.12 1.04
N ILE A 25 -4.77 0.21 2.25
CA ILE A 25 -4.23 1.06 3.31
C ILE A 25 -3.90 0.20 4.54
N LEU A 26 -2.61 0.04 4.83
CA LEU A 26 -2.16 -0.60 6.07
C LEU A 26 -2.22 0.40 7.23
N SER A 27 -3.40 0.55 7.85
CA SER A 27 -3.57 1.48 8.98
C SER A 27 -2.72 1.11 10.20
N LYS A 28 -2.41 -0.18 10.39
CA LYS A 28 -1.48 -0.68 11.41
C LYS A 28 -0.05 -0.54 10.90
N GLY A 29 0.43 0.70 10.75
CA GLY A 29 1.65 1.00 9.99
C GLY A 29 2.92 0.25 10.43
N HIS A 30 3.12 -0.02 11.72
CA HIS A 30 4.32 -0.76 12.18
C HIS A 30 4.34 -2.24 11.75
N ALA A 31 3.24 -2.76 11.18
CA ALA A 31 3.23 -4.03 10.49
C ALA A 31 3.74 -3.91 9.03
N ALA A 32 4.45 -2.84 8.67
CA ALA A 32 5.00 -2.61 7.33
C ALA A 32 5.65 -3.85 6.66
N PRO A 33 6.41 -4.71 7.39
CA PRO A 33 7.05 -5.86 6.77
C PRO A 33 6.09 -6.81 6.05
N ILE A 34 4.86 -7.01 6.54
CA ILE A 34 3.90 -7.89 5.86
C ILE A 34 3.39 -7.30 4.54
N LEU A 35 3.34 -5.96 4.43
CA LEU A 35 2.97 -5.27 3.19
C LEU A 35 4.11 -5.38 2.17
N TYR A 36 5.35 -5.16 2.60
CA TYR A 36 6.51 -5.28 1.72
C TYR A 36 6.70 -6.72 1.23
N ALA A 37 6.58 -7.71 2.12
CA ALA A 37 6.63 -9.11 1.73
C ALA A 37 5.55 -9.44 0.70
N ALA A 38 4.31 -8.98 0.89
CA ALA A 38 3.24 -9.22 -0.08
C ALA A 38 3.58 -8.63 -1.46
N TRP A 39 4.13 -7.42 -1.54
CA TRP A 39 4.52 -6.81 -2.82
C TRP A 39 5.75 -7.47 -3.46
N ALA A 40 6.74 -7.90 -2.67
CA ALA A 40 7.87 -8.67 -3.18
C ALA A 40 7.39 -9.98 -3.84
N GLU A 41 6.46 -10.70 -3.19
CA GLU A 41 5.85 -11.92 -3.71
C GLU A 41 5.01 -11.70 -4.98
N THR A 42 4.49 -10.49 -5.23
CA THR A 42 3.86 -10.16 -6.53
C THR A 42 4.87 -9.99 -7.66
N GLY A 43 6.17 -9.95 -7.36
CA GLY A 43 7.24 -9.68 -8.32
C GLY A 43 7.47 -8.20 -8.61
N LEU A 44 6.96 -7.29 -7.78
CA LEU A 44 7.18 -5.85 -7.97
C LEU A 44 8.65 -5.45 -7.75
N PHE A 45 9.30 -6.09 -6.78
CA PHE A 45 10.72 -5.93 -6.45
C PHE A 45 11.24 -7.24 -5.87
N SER A 46 12.57 -7.37 -5.70
CA SER A 46 13.17 -8.64 -5.29
C SER A 46 12.86 -8.96 -3.83
N VAL A 47 12.66 -10.24 -3.51
CA VAL A 47 12.55 -10.71 -2.12
C VAL A 47 13.83 -10.38 -1.34
N ASP A 48 14.99 -10.37 -2.00
CA ASP A 48 16.27 -10.00 -1.37
C ASP A 48 16.29 -8.54 -0.88
N ASP A 49 15.53 -7.65 -1.52
CA ASP A 49 15.44 -6.25 -1.11
C ASP A 49 14.82 -6.10 0.29
N LEU A 50 14.03 -7.08 0.74
CA LEU A 50 13.43 -7.09 2.09
C LEU A 50 14.48 -7.08 3.20
N LEU A 51 15.71 -7.57 2.93
CA LEU A 51 16.83 -7.51 3.87
C LEU A 51 17.35 -6.09 4.09
N ASN A 52 16.88 -5.11 3.32
CA ASN A 52 17.17 -3.70 3.48
C ASN A 52 16.16 -2.97 4.36
N LEU A 53 15.16 -3.66 4.93
CA LEU A 53 14.19 -3.08 5.85
C LEU A 53 14.88 -2.24 6.95
N ARG A 54 14.45 -0.98 7.09
CA ARG A 54 14.91 0.01 8.09
C ARG A 54 16.40 0.40 8.00
N LYS A 55 17.10 0.07 6.92
CA LYS A 55 18.42 0.67 6.66
C LYS A 55 18.25 2.15 6.27
N ILE A 56 19.25 2.97 6.60
CA ILE A 56 19.18 4.44 6.48
C ILE A 56 18.80 4.89 5.06
N ASP A 57 19.33 4.23 4.04
CA ASP A 57 19.11 4.59 2.62
C ASP A 57 18.03 3.72 1.94
N SER A 58 17.27 2.95 2.71
CA SER A 58 16.24 2.06 2.17
C SER A 58 14.88 2.74 2.10
N ASP A 59 14.17 2.53 1.00
CA ASP A 59 12.76 2.91 0.90
C ASP A 59 11.83 2.00 1.70
N LEU A 60 12.30 0.80 2.07
CA LEU A 60 11.57 -0.11 2.96
C LEU A 60 11.74 0.35 4.41
N GLU A 61 10.95 1.33 4.82
CA GLU A 61 11.01 1.91 6.15
C GLU A 61 10.30 1.08 7.24
N GLY A 62 10.38 1.52 8.50
CA GLY A 62 9.64 0.90 9.59
C GLY A 62 8.12 1.07 9.52
N HIS A 63 7.64 1.92 8.62
CA HIS A 63 6.26 2.33 8.41
C HIS A 63 6.01 2.58 6.91
N PRO A 64 4.79 2.35 6.38
CA PRO A 64 4.44 2.71 5.01
C PRO A 64 4.68 4.21 4.74
N THR A 65 5.40 4.52 3.66
CA THR A 65 5.60 5.89 3.19
C THR A 65 5.27 6.03 1.70
N PRO A 66 4.73 7.16 1.24
CA PRO A 66 4.42 7.39 -0.18
C PRO A 66 5.63 7.51 -1.11
N ARG A 67 6.87 7.31 -0.61
CA ARG A 67 8.05 7.16 -1.46
C ARG A 67 7.94 5.91 -2.33
N LEU A 68 7.31 4.86 -1.81
CA LEU A 68 6.98 3.65 -2.53
C LEU A 68 5.67 3.86 -3.32
N SER A 69 5.70 3.56 -4.62
CA SER A 69 4.59 3.86 -5.53
C SER A 69 3.28 3.14 -5.22
N PHE A 70 3.37 2.01 -4.50
CA PHE A 70 2.25 1.19 -4.05
C PHE A 70 1.66 1.61 -2.69
N ILE A 71 2.08 2.75 -2.15
CA ILE A 71 1.63 3.28 -0.87
C ILE A 71 0.98 4.65 -1.12
N ASP A 72 -0.33 4.74 -0.89
CA ASP A 72 -1.07 5.99 -1.14
C ASP A 72 -0.84 7.03 -0.04
N ILE A 73 -0.67 6.61 1.21
CA ILE A 73 -0.51 7.49 2.36
C ILE A 73 0.55 6.98 3.33
N ALA A 74 1.17 7.89 4.06
CA ALA A 74 1.99 7.53 5.20
C ALA A 74 1.10 7.00 6.33
N THR A 75 1.46 5.87 6.95
CA THR A 75 0.79 5.35 8.15
C THR A 75 1.79 5.06 9.26
N GLY A 76 1.33 4.94 10.50
CA GLY A 76 2.18 4.69 11.66
C GLY A 76 1.58 5.27 12.93
N SER A 77 1.12 6.53 12.83
CA SER A 77 0.17 7.10 13.77
C SER A 77 -1.15 6.35 13.66
N LEU A 78 -1.57 5.73 14.77
CA LEU A 78 -2.77 4.88 14.81
C LEU A 78 -4.03 5.69 14.51
N GLY A 79 -4.98 5.07 13.81
CA GLY A 79 -6.25 5.69 13.41
C GLY A 79 -6.19 6.50 12.11
N GLN A 80 -5.05 7.11 11.77
CA GLN A 80 -4.93 7.95 10.57
C GLN A 80 -5.25 7.20 9.28
N GLY A 81 -4.72 5.97 9.14
CA GLY A 81 -4.95 5.17 7.93
C GLY A 81 -6.43 4.86 7.69
N LEU A 82 -7.19 4.54 8.75
CA LEU A 82 -8.62 4.29 8.66
C LEU A 82 -9.39 5.54 8.22
N SER A 83 -9.07 6.71 8.81
CA SER A 83 -9.71 7.98 8.44
C SER A 83 -9.47 8.34 6.97
N CYS A 84 -8.23 8.19 6.49
CA CYS A 84 -7.91 8.43 5.09
C CYS A 84 -8.60 7.42 4.16
N ALA A 85 -8.62 6.13 4.52
CA ALA A 85 -9.31 5.10 3.74
C ALA A 85 -10.81 5.39 3.60
N ALA A 86 -11.47 5.89 4.64
CA ALA A 86 -12.86 6.33 4.58
C ALA A 86 -13.07 7.48 3.58
N GLY A 87 -12.16 8.48 3.58
CA GLY A 87 -12.17 9.56 2.61
C GLY A 87 -11.99 9.08 1.17
N MET A 88 -11.03 8.17 0.93
CA MET A 88 -10.81 7.56 -0.39
C MET A 88 -12.03 6.78 -0.87
N ALA A 89 -12.66 5.99 0.00
CA ALA A 89 -13.88 5.25 -0.32
C ALA A 89 -15.05 6.20 -0.64
N TYR A 90 -15.18 7.30 0.11
CA TYR A 90 -16.19 8.32 -0.15
C TYR A 90 -15.99 8.94 -1.55
N VAL A 91 -14.77 9.35 -1.89
CA VAL A 91 -14.46 9.88 -3.22
C VAL A 91 -14.73 8.83 -4.30
N GLY A 92 -14.28 7.58 -4.12
CA GLY A 92 -14.51 6.49 -5.06
C GLY A 92 -15.99 6.22 -5.33
N LYS A 93 -16.85 6.34 -4.30
CA LYS A 93 -18.31 6.19 -4.44
C LYS A 93 -18.95 7.29 -5.29
N TYR A 94 -18.40 8.50 -5.29
CA TYR A 94 -19.02 9.67 -5.90
C TYR A 94 -18.22 10.28 -7.06
N ILE A 95 -17.16 9.61 -7.53
CA ILE A 95 -16.25 10.17 -8.54
C ILE A 95 -16.95 10.50 -9.87
N GLU A 96 -18.00 9.74 -10.22
CA GLU A 96 -18.81 10.00 -11.42
C GLU A 96 -19.67 11.26 -11.30
N LYS A 97 -19.98 11.71 -10.07
CA LYS A 97 -20.78 12.91 -9.79
C LYS A 97 -19.95 14.18 -9.67
N ALA A 98 -18.62 14.07 -9.73
CA ALA A 98 -17.70 15.21 -9.63
C ALA A 98 -17.50 15.95 -10.97
N ARG A 99 -18.28 15.62 -12.00
CA ARG A 99 -18.27 16.26 -13.33
C ARG A 99 -19.33 17.34 -13.44
#